data_AF-A0A357M3R4-F1
#
_entry.id   AF-A0A357M3R4-F1
#
_cell.length_a   1.000
_cell.length_b   1.000
_cell.length_c   1.000
_cell.angle_alpha   90.00
_cell.angle_beta   90.00
_cell.angle_gamma   90.00
#
_symmetry.space_group_name_H-M   'P 1'
#
loop_
_entity.id
_entity.type
_entity.pdbx_description
1 polymer ?
#
loop_
_entity_poly.entity_id
_entity_poly.type
_entity_poly.pdbx_seq_one_letter_code
_entity_poly.pdbx_strand_id
1 'polypeptide(L)'
;MAKFGICLLNNGVFANQQIIPKHWLQEALTAQTTGYPAFGDYGYQFWMGTMSGQPYKLAHGHGGQQILLLPKLDAVVVFTAESKTNNWKSPRKLLEKYIIPTMS
;
A
#
# COMPACT_ATOMS: atom_id res chain seq x y z
N MET A 1 -8.41 6.23 -5.91
CA MET A 1 -7.40 5.35 -5.29
C MET A 1 -6.01 5.54 -5.90
N ALA A 2 -5.78 5.29 -7.19
CA ALA A 2 -4.43 5.40 -7.80
C ALA A 2 -3.78 6.78 -7.64
N LYS A 3 -4.49 7.88 -7.92
CA LYS A 3 -4.01 9.25 -7.68
C LYS A 3 -3.57 9.49 -6.24
N PHE A 4 -4.34 8.94 -5.28
CA PHE A 4 -4.00 9.03 -3.86
C PHE A 4 -2.74 8.22 -3.56
N GLY A 5 -2.62 6.98 -4.05
CA GLY A 5 -1.41 6.19 -3.89
C GLY A 5 -0.17 6.88 -4.48
N ILE A 6 -0.27 7.50 -5.65
CA ILE A 6 0.82 8.31 -6.26
C ILE A 6 1.17 9.49 -5.36
N CYS A 7 0.18 10.19 -4.82
CA CYS A 7 0.41 11.26 -3.86
C CYS A 7 1.16 10.77 -2.62
N LEU A 8 0.81 9.59 -2.09
CA LEU A 8 1.49 9.01 -0.92
C LEU A 8 2.94 8.59 -1.26
N LEU A 9 3.14 7.93 -2.41
CA LEU A 9 4.47 7.52 -2.87
C LEU A 9 5.38 8.74 -3.07
N ASN A 10 4.82 9.84 -3.59
CA ASN A 10 5.52 11.10 -3.84
C ASN A 10 5.53 12.04 -2.63
N ASN A 11 5.61 11.50 -1.41
CA ASN A 11 5.77 12.28 -0.18
C ASN A 11 4.70 13.38 0.02
N GLY A 12 3.46 13.11 -0.41
CA GLY A 12 2.32 13.99 -0.26
C GLY A 12 2.15 15.00 -1.41
N VAL A 13 2.95 14.90 -2.47
CA VAL A 13 2.87 15.77 -3.65
C VAL A 13 2.04 15.12 -4.75
N PHE A 14 1.10 15.87 -5.30
CA PHE A 14 0.35 15.47 -6.49
C PHE A 14 0.18 16.69 -7.41
N ALA A 15 0.41 16.51 -8.71
CA ALA A 15 0.33 17.58 -9.71
C ALA A 15 1.12 18.86 -9.31
N ASN A 16 2.35 18.68 -8.83
CA ASN A 16 3.26 19.74 -8.36
C ASN A 16 2.75 20.55 -7.15
N GLN A 17 1.72 20.07 -6.45
CA GLN A 17 1.19 20.70 -5.24
C GLN A 17 1.38 19.76 -4.03
N GLN A 18 1.83 20.32 -2.90
CA GLN A 18 1.85 19.61 -1.62
C GLN A 18 0.42 19.50 -1.08
N ILE A 19 -0.18 18.32 -1.17
CA ILE A 19 -1.54 18.05 -0.68
C ILE A 19 -1.51 17.59 0.78
N ILE A 20 -0.52 16.78 1.14
CA ILE A 20 -0.34 16.24 2.50
C ILE A 20 1.04 16.66 3.01
N PRO A 21 1.20 17.25 4.20
CA PRO A 21 2.52 17.61 4.72
C PRO A 21 3.47 16.41 4.77
N LYS A 22 4.69 16.57 4.23
CA LYS A 22 5.68 15.49 4.15
C LYS A 22 5.98 14.85 5.50
N HIS A 23 6.17 15.65 6.56
CA HIS A 23 6.48 15.14 7.90
C HIS A 23 5.36 14.26 8.46
N TRP A 24 4.11 14.69 8.30
CA TRP A 24 2.95 13.92 8.75
C TRP A 24 2.83 12.60 8.00
N LEU A 25 3.08 12.61 6.68
CA LEU A 25 3.01 11.40 5.89
C LEU A 25 4.11 10.40 6.26
N GLN A 26 5.32 10.88 6.55
CA GLN A 26 6.41 10.04 7.05
C GLN A 26 6.04 9.38 8.38
N GLU A 27 5.44 10.13 9.31
CA GLU A 27 4.97 9.60 10.58
C GLU A 27 3.86 8.55 10.39
N ALA A 28 2.86 8.85 9.54
CA ALA A 28 1.75 7.96 9.24
C ALA A 28 2.19 6.64 8.58
N LEU A 29 3.24 6.68 7.75
CA LEU A 29 3.81 5.53 7.07
C LEU A 29 4.95 4.85 7.85
N THR A 30 5.19 5.23 9.10
CA THR A 30 6.15 4.56 10.00
C THR A 30 5.42 3.61 10.94
N ALA A 31 6.09 2.52 11.35
CA ALA A 31 5.53 1.56 12.29
C ALA A 31 5.36 2.24 13.66
N GLN A 32 4.14 2.22 14.18
CA GLN A 32 3.76 2.74 15.49
C GLN A 32 3.49 1.59 16.47
N THR A 33 3.19 0.40 15.94
CA THR A 33 3.01 -0.81 16.73
C THR A 33 3.38 -2.04 15.90
N THR A 34 3.84 -3.10 16.58
CA THR A 34 4.01 -4.42 15.98
C THR A 34 2.64 -4.91 15.50
N GLY A 35 2.59 -5.37 14.27
CA GLY A 35 1.30 -5.65 13.64
C GLY A 35 0.95 -7.14 13.57
N TYR A 36 0.13 -7.49 12.58
CA TYR A 36 -0.53 -8.79 12.47
C TYR A 36 0.23 -9.69 11.48
N PRO A 37 0.43 -11.00 11.75
CA PRO A 37 1.27 -11.87 10.91
C PRO A 37 0.98 -11.85 9.40
N ALA A 38 -0.29 -11.67 9.01
CA ALA A 38 -0.67 -11.62 7.58
C ALA A 38 -0.41 -10.26 6.88
N PHE A 39 -0.16 -9.20 7.65
CA PHE A 39 -0.07 -7.82 7.15
C PHE A 39 1.21 -7.09 7.56
N GLY A 40 1.95 -7.58 8.55
CA GLY A 40 3.10 -6.89 9.12
C GLY A 40 2.70 -5.78 10.09
N ASP A 41 3.63 -4.86 10.36
CA ASP A 41 3.49 -3.75 11.30
C ASP A 41 2.42 -2.74 10.90
N TYR A 42 2.05 -1.87 11.85
CA TYR A 42 0.99 -0.90 11.65
C TYR A 42 1.42 0.52 12.00
N GLY A 43 1.11 1.44 11.10
CA GLY A 43 1.22 2.89 11.29
C GLY A 43 -0.14 3.53 11.46
N TYR A 44 -0.28 4.81 11.11
CA TYR A 44 -1.58 5.48 11.17
C TYR A 44 -2.47 5.05 10.00
N GLN A 45 -3.23 3.97 10.19
CA GLN A 45 -4.15 3.38 9.20
C GLN A 45 -3.47 2.68 8.01
N PHE A 46 -2.18 2.35 8.12
CA PHE A 46 -1.43 1.63 7.08
C PHE A 46 -0.72 0.41 7.65
N TRP A 47 -0.90 -0.73 6.99
CA TRP A 47 -0.08 -1.92 7.20
C TRP A 47 1.26 -1.78 6.47
N MET A 48 2.31 -2.43 6.97
CA MET A 48 3.62 -2.38 6.35
C MET A 48 4.47 -3.60 6.66
N GLY A 49 5.36 -3.93 5.73
CA GLY A 49 6.28 -5.05 5.91
C GLY A 49 7.08 -5.29 4.65
N THR A 50 7.49 -6.54 4.45
CA THR A 50 8.23 -6.96 3.27
C THR A 50 7.44 -8.02 2.50
N MET A 51 7.43 -7.91 1.17
CA MET A 51 6.78 -8.84 0.25
C MET A 51 7.71 -9.09 -0.93
N SER A 52 8.07 -10.36 -1.18
CA SER A 52 9.07 -10.73 -2.19
C SER A 52 10.37 -9.92 -2.08
N GLY A 53 10.85 -9.67 -0.86
CA GLY A 53 12.06 -8.87 -0.59
C GLY A 53 11.89 -7.35 -0.72
N GLN A 54 10.70 -6.86 -1.12
CA GLN A 54 10.42 -5.44 -1.29
C GLN A 54 9.63 -4.88 -0.10
N PRO A 55 10.02 -3.72 0.48
CA PRO A 55 9.24 -3.07 1.50
C PRO A 55 7.95 -2.53 0.90
N TYR A 56 6.84 -2.65 1.63
CA TYR A 56 5.55 -2.13 1.20
C TYR A 56 4.84 -1.34 2.29
N LYS A 57 3.89 -0.50 1.86
CA LYS A 57 2.84 0.10 2.70
C LYS A 57 1.48 -0.24 2.08
N LEU A 58 0.48 -0.57 2.89
CA LEU A 58 -0.83 -1.03 2.44
C LEU A 58 -1.96 -0.34 3.21
N ALA A 59 -2.86 0.32 2.47
CA ALA A 59 -4.21 0.59 2.94
C ALA A 59 -5.13 -0.55 2.54
N HIS A 60 -5.79 -1.20 3.52
CA HIS A 60 -6.68 -2.34 3.30
C HIS A 60 -8.12 -1.97 3.68
N GLY A 61 -9.00 -1.90 2.70
CA GLY A 61 -10.42 -1.64 2.94
C GLY A 61 -11.21 -2.92 3.17
N HIS A 62 -12.27 -2.83 3.97
CA HIS A 62 -13.10 -3.97 4.37
C HIS A 62 -13.64 -4.79 3.18
N GLY A 63 -14.04 -4.11 2.10
CA GLY A 63 -14.57 -4.74 0.88
C GLY A 63 -13.51 -5.43 0.00
N GLY A 64 -12.25 -5.49 0.43
CA GLY A 64 -11.14 -6.08 -0.31
C GLY A 64 -10.38 -5.10 -1.19
N GLN A 65 -10.77 -3.82 -1.23
CA GLN A 65 -10.03 -2.79 -1.94
C GLN A 65 -8.68 -2.53 -1.27
N GLN A 66 -7.63 -2.35 -2.07
CA GLN A 66 -6.26 -2.19 -1.59
C GLN A 66 -5.54 -1.07 -2.34
N ILE A 67 -4.75 -0.29 -1.61
CA ILE A 67 -3.72 0.59 -2.17
C ILE A 67 -2.40 0.12 -1.60
N LEU A 68 -1.51 -0.38 -2.46
CA LEU A 68 -0.20 -0.86 -2.10
C LEU A 68 0.87 0.04 -2.69
N LEU A 69 1.76 0.54 -1.82
CA LEU A 69 2.94 1.31 -2.19
C LEU A 69 4.16 0.39 -2.14
N LEU A 70 4.99 0.43 -3.19
CA LEU A 70 6.25 -0.29 -3.30
C LEU A 70 7.37 0.73 -3.57
N PRO A 71 7.88 1.43 -2.53
CA PRO A 71 8.77 2.58 -2.72
C PRO A 71 10.06 2.27 -3.47
N LYS A 72 10.64 1.07 -3.27
CA LYS A 72 11.86 0.65 -3.98
C LYS A 72 11.65 0.39 -5.47
N LEU A 73 10.41 0.14 -5.88
CA LEU A 73 10.04 -0.11 -7.27
C LEU A 73 9.37 1.10 -7.93
N ASP A 74 9.32 2.25 -7.24
CA ASP A 74 8.59 3.45 -7.66
C ASP A 74 7.15 3.15 -8.16
N ALA A 75 6.44 2.29 -7.42
CA ALA A 75 5.20 1.71 -7.90
C ALA A 75 4.06 1.80 -6.91
N VAL A 76 2.85 1.95 -7.47
CA VAL A 76 1.57 1.88 -6.76
C VAL A 76 0.72 0.82 -7.44
N VAL A 77 0.25 -0.16 -6.68
CA VAL A 77 -0.70 -1.17 -7.16
C VAL A 77 -2.03 -0.98 -6.44
N VAL A 78 -3.11 -0.93 -7.21
CA VAL A 78 -4.46 -0.75 -6.69
C VAL A 78 -5.32 -1.95 -7.09
N PHE A 79 -6.00 -2.52 -6.10
CA PHE A 79 -7.08 -3.47 -6.33
C PHE A 79 -8.39 -2.83 -5.91
N THR A 80 -9.38 -2.84 -6.81
CA THR A 80 -10.76 -2.45 -6.52
C THR A 80 -11.59 -3.69 -6.25
N ALA A 81 -12.51 -3.64 -5.30
CA ALA A 81 -13.40 -4.76 -4.97
C ALA A 81 -14.72 -4.25 -4.39
N GLU A 82 -15.72 -5.14 -4.33
CA GLU A 82 -17.02 -4.87 -3.71
C GLU A 82 -17.35 -5.93 -2.64
N SER A 83 -17.75 -5.45 -1.47
CA SER A 83 -17.99 -6.25 -0.26
C SER A 83 -19.13 -7.27 -0.38
N LYS A 84 -20.02 -7.14 -1.38
CA LYS A 84 -21.19 -8.01 -1.54
C LYS A 84 -20.85 -9.38 -2.12
N THR A 85 -19.65 -9.55 -2.65
CA THR A 85 -19.21 -10.82 -3.23
C THR A 85 -18.47 -11.63 -2.16
N ASN A 86 -19.08 -12.70 -1.64
CA ASN A 86 -18.50 -13.55 -0.59
C ASN A 86 -17.34 -14.46 -1.10
N ASN A 87 -16.65 -14.03 -2.16
CA ASN A 87 -15.63 -14.80 -2.87
C ASN A 87 -14.24 -14.15 -2.72
N TRP A 88 -13.96 -13.58 -1.55
CA TRP A 88 -12.70 -12.87 -1.32
C TRP A 88 -11.50 -13.81 -1.52
N LYS A 89 -10.67 -13.47 -2.50
CA LYS A 89 -9.34 -14.05 -2.71
C LYS A 89 -8.34 -12.93 -2.57
N SER A 90 -7.33 -13.11 -1.70
CA SER A 90 -6.28 -12.12 -1.52
C SER A 90 -5.57 -11.85 -2.85
N PRO A 91 -5.61 -10.60 -3.38
CA PRO A 91 -4.96 -10.26 -4.64
C PRO A 91 -3.43 -10.22 -4.53
N ARG A 92 -2.89 -10.24 -3.31
CA ARG A 92 -1.43 -10.23 -3.04
C ARG A 92 -0.69 -11.37 -3.72
N LYS A 93 -1.30 -12.56 -3.82
CA LYS A 93 -0.67 -13.71 -4.52
C LYS A 93 -0.42 -13.43 -6.00
N LEU A 94 -1.29 -12.66 -6.66
CA LEU A 94 -1.08 -12.28 -8.06
C LEU A 94 0.11 -11.33 -8.19
N LEU A 95 0.20 -10.38 -7.27
CA LEU A 95 1.28 -9.41 -7.23
C LEU A 95 2.64 -10.08 -6.99
N GLU A 96 2.73 -10.94 -5.98
CA GLU A 96 3.96 -11.68 -5.64
C GLU A 96 4.43 -12.58 -6.78
N LYS A 97 3.49 -13.28 -7.44
CA LYS A 97 3.80 -14.30 -8.43
C LYS A 97 4.09 -13.73 -9.82
N TYR A 98 3.40 -12.66 -10.22
CA TYR A 98 3.39 -12.22 -11.62
C TYR A 98 3.79 -10.76 -11.85
N ILE A 99 3.66 -9.88 -10.85
CA ILE A 99 3.90 -8.44 -11.06
C ILE A 99 5.25 -8.01 -10.48
N ILE A 100 5.53 -8.26 -9.19
CA ILE A 100 6.81 -7.84 -8.59
C ILE A 100 8.02 -8.41 -9.35
N PRO A 101 8.05 -9.69 -9.76
CA PRO A 101 9.20 -10.23 -10.49
C PRO A 101 9.51 -9.52 -11.81
N THR A 102 8.51 -8.92 -12.47
CA THR A 102 8.70 -8.25 -13.77
C THR A 102 9.14 -6.79 -13.64
N MET A 103 9.25 -6.27 -12.41
CA MET A 103 9.63 -4.88 -12.12
C MET A 103 11.08 -4.77 -11.60
N SER A 104 11.81 -5.88 -11.59
CA SER A 104 13.18 -6.02 -11.08
C SER A 104 14.21 -5.74 -12.16
#